data_AF-A0A516Q3N8-F1
#
_entry.id   AF-A0A516Q3N8-F1
#
_cell.length_a   1.000
_cell.length_b   1.000
_cell.length_c   1.000
_cell.angle_alpha   90.00
_cell.angle_beta   90.00
_cell.angle_gamma   90.00
#
_symmetry.space_group_name_H-M   'P 1'
#
loop_
_entity.id
_entity.type
_entity.pdbx_description
1 polymer ?
#
loop_
_entity_poly.entity_id
_entity_poly.type
_entity_poly.pdbx_seq_one_letter_code
_entity_poly.pdbx_strand_id
1 'polypeptide(L)'
;MTGSEDSGRDAVGVRWHEALAYAITGQRLDGLGTQPTPDLQVVAAAIADRSDGGPDGLRELIRQRRAAGEPWPYPVPAELRQGIGAAQWIAALNALRQRLDLDNPERPVLSDRAPDADERRLLADVPPHHGH
;
A
#
# COMPACT_ATOMS: atom_id res chain seq x y z
N MET A 1 41.17 29.12 -7.50
CA MET A 1 41.32 27.66 -7.49
C MET A 1 40.85 27.16 -6.13
N THR A 2 39.53 26.93 -6.01
CA THR A 2 38.75 26.39 -4.88
C THR A 2 37.30 26.53 -5.36
N GLY A 3 36.40 25.55 -5.34
CA GLY A 3 36.45 24.14 -5.01
C GLY A 3 35.32 23.47 -5.81
N SER A 4 35.46 22.18 -6.03
CA SER A 4 34.57 21.35 -6.83
C SER A 4 33.14 21.35 -6.27
N GLU A 5 32.20 21.93 -7.02
CA GLU A 5 30.77 21.59 -6.92
C GLU A 5 30.45 20.50 -7.96
N ASP A 6 31.14 19.37 -7.83
CA ASP A 6 30.77 18.11 -8.49
C ASP A 6 30.49 17.11 -7.36
N SER A 7 29.27 17.12 -6.83
CA SER A 7 28.74 16.06 -5.95
C SER A 7 27.25 16.23 -5.76
N GLY A 8 26.49 15.63 -6.66
CA GLY A 8 25.02 15.57 -6.55
C GLY A 8 24.32 15.24 -7.86
N ARG A 9 24.97 14.57 -8.81
CA ARG A 9 24.26 13.98 -9.95
C ARG A 9 23.34 12.90 -9.38
N ASP A 10 22.07 13.26 -9.24
CA ASP A 10 20.89 12.43 -9.05
C ASP A 10 21.20 10.93 -9.00
N ALA A 11 21.50 10.41 -7.80
CA ALA A 11 21.21 9.01 -7.55
C ALA A 11 19.68 8.93 -7.57
N VAL A 12 19.10 8.74 -8.76
CA VAL A 12 17.66 8.56 -8.95
C VAL A 12 17.30 7.32 -8.15
N GLY A 13 16.92 7.52 -6.89
CA GLY A 13 16.66 6.42 -6.01
C GLY A 13 15.47 5.63 -6.53
N VAL A 14 15.47 4.33 -6.26
CA VAL A 14 14.45 3.43 -6.78
C VAL A 14 13.09 3.74 -6.13
N ARG A 15 12.05 3.91 -6.96
CA ARG A 15 10.69 4.28 -6.53
C ARG A 15 9.86 3.06 -6.14
N TRP A 16 10.42 2.23 -5.27
CA TRP A 16 9.81 0.97 -4.84
C TRP A 16 8.39 1.13 -4.31
N HIS A 17 8.17 2.11 -3.44
CA HIS A 17 6.88 2.31 -2.79
C HIS A 17 5.82 2.84 -3.77
N GLU A 18 6.15 3.81 -4.62
CA GLU A 18 5.25 4.31 -5.66
C GLU A 18 4.85 3.20 -6.65
N ALA A 19 5.82 2.39 -7.08
CA ALA A 19 5.58 1.27 -8.00
C ALA A 19 4.61 0.23 -7.39
N LEU A 20 4.84 -0.15 -6.13
CA LEU A 20 4.01 -1.11 -5.41
C LEU A 20 2.60 -0.56 -5.16
N ALA A 21 2.49 0.69 -4.70
CA ALA A 21 1.22 1.36 -4.51
C ALA A 21 0.41 1.44 -5.80
N TYR A 22 1.07 1.78 -6.91
CA TYR A 22 0.45 1.82 -8.24
C TYR A 22 -0.05 0.44 -8.67
N ALA A 23 0.74 -0.62 -8.47
CA ALA A 23 0.31 -1.97 -8.84
C ALA A 23 -0.97 -2.42 -8.13
N ILE A 24 -1.18 -1.98 -6.88
CA ILE A 24 -2.34 -2.36 -6.08
C ILE A 24 -3.57 -1.50 -6.41
N THR A 25 -3.38 -0.18 -6.46
CA THR A 25 -4.47 0.81 -6.53
C THR A 25 -4.77 1.31 -7.95
N GLY A 26 -3.79 1.21 -8.85
CA GLY A 26 -3.82 1.85 -10.18
C GLY A 26 -3.59 3.35 -10.13
N GLN A 27 -3.39 3.92 -8.95
CA GLN A 27 -3.18 5.35 -8.72
C GLN A 27 -1.71 5.63 -8.44
N ARG A 28 -1.25 6.80 -8.90
CA ARG A 28 0.08 7.30 -8.51
C ARG A 28 -0.02 7.92 -7.12
N LEU A 29 0.62 7.29 -6.16
CA LEU A 29 0.73 7.79 -4.80
C LEU A 29 2.07 8.52 -4.69
N ASP A 30 2.08 9.81 -5.06
CA ASP A 30 3.29 10.62 -5.02
C ASP A 30 3.77 10.88 -3.58
N GLY A 31 5.06 11.22 -3.44
CA GLY A 31 5.65 11.59 -2.15
C GLY A 31 5.97 10.41 -1.24
N LEU A 32 6.05 9.20 -1.78
CA LEU A 32 6.50 8.00 -1.03
C LEU A 32 8.02 7.84 -0.99
N GLY A 33 8.76 8.75 -1.63
CA GLY A 33 10.21 8.79 -1.58
C GLY A 33 10.88 7.76 -2.47
N THR A 34 12.22 7.73 -2.36
CA THR A 34 13.08 6.84 -3.12
C THR A 34 14.01 6.07 -2.19
N GLN A 35 14.09 4.75 -2.36
CA GLN A 35 14.79 3.85 -1.44
C GLN A 35 15.33 2.63 -2.17
N PRO A 36 16.45 2.04 -1.74
CA PRO A 36 17.03 0.86 -2.41
C PRO A 36 16.19 -0.42 -2.20
N THR A 37 15.41 -0.48 -1.11
CA THR A 37 14.57 -1.65 -0.75
C THR A 37 13.17 -1.20 -0.33
N PRO A 38 12.12 -1.97 -0.65
CA PRO A 38 10.77 -1.64 -0.24
C PRO A 38 10.57 -1.84 1.26
N ASP A 39 9.71 -1.01 1.86
CA ASP A 39 9.18 -1.18 3.20
C ASP A 39 7.67 -1.41 3.04
N LEU A 40 7.26 -2.65 3.18
CA LEU A 40 5.89 -3.06 2.91
C LEU A 40 4.91 -2.55 3.97
N GLN A 41 5.39 -2.21 5.17
CA GLN A 41 4.56 -1.61 6.23
C GLN A 41 4.16 -0.20 5.82
N VAL A 42 5.14 0.60 5.42
CA VAL A 42 4.94 1.98 4.97
C VAL A 42 4.04 2.02 3.74
N VAL A 43 4.26 1.12 2.78
CA VAL A 43 3.42 1.04 1.56
C VAL A 43 1.98 0.63 1.92
N ALA A 44 1.79 -0.37 2.77
CA ALA A 44 0.46 -0.81 3.19
C ALA A 44 -0.31 0.30 3.93
N ALA A 45 0.35 1.01 4.85
CA ALA A 45 -0.23 2.15 5.54
C ALA A 45 -0.61 3.27 4.56
N ALA A 46 0.28 3.62 3.64
CA ALA A 46 0.00 4.65 2.63
C ALA A 46 -1.15 4.28 1.68
N ILE A 47 -1.31 2.99 1.34
CA ILE A 47 -2.46 2.51 0.56
C ILE A 47 -3.73 2.63 1.41
N ALA A 48 -3.71 2.17 2.65
CA ALA A 48 -4.88 2.21 3.54
C ALA A 48 -5.35 3.65 3.82
N ASP A 49 -4.42 4.57 4.06
CA ASP A 49 -4.71 5.98 4.34
C ASP A 49 -5.31 6.72 3.14
N ARG A 50 -5.03 6.26 1.92
CA ARG A 50 -5.43 6.93 0.66
C ARG A 50 -6.51 6.18 -0.12
N SER A 51 -6.90 4.99 0.32
CA SER A 51 -7.97 4.22 -0.31
C SER A 51 -9.33 4.66 0.24
N ASP A 52 -10.25 5.04 -0.64
CA ASP A 52 -11.63 5.31 -0.26
C ASP A 52 -12.26 4.06 0.35
N GLY A 53 -12.70 4.12 1.62
CA GLY A 53 -13.24 2.96 2.34
C GLY A 53 -12.18 1.98 2.86
N GLY A 54 -10.91 2.37 2.88
CA GLY A 54 -9.82 1.59 3.49
C GLY A 54 -9.64 0.20 2.84
N PRO A 55 -9.34 -0.85 3.62
CA PRO A 55 -9.13 -2.20 3.08
C PRO A 55 -10.33 -2.77 2.32
N ASP A 56 -11.56 -2.46 2.74
CA ASP A 56 -12.77 -2.98 2.08
C ASP A 56 -13.04 -2.28 0.76
N GLY A 57 -12.79 -0.98 0.67
CA GLY A 57 -12.81 -0.26 -0.59
C GLY A 57 -11.78 -0.79 -1.59
N LEU A 58 -10.59 -1.16 -1.11
CA LEU A 58 -9.57 -1.78 -1.96
C LEU A 58 -10.01 -3.16 -2.47
N ARG A 59 -10.62 -4.00 -1.62
CA ARG A 59 -11.18 -5.29 -2.06
C ARG A 59 -12.26 -5.10 -3.12
N GLU A 60 -13.13 -4.11 -2.91
CA GLU A 60 -14.22 -3.82 -3.82
C GLU A 60 -13.70 -3.33 -5.19
N LEU A 61 -12.68 -2.46 -5.20
CA LEU A 61 -11.98 -2.05 -6.42
C LEU A 61 -11.44 -3.27 -7.20
N ILE A 62 -10.80 -4.21 -6.51
CA ILE A 62 -10.25 -5.43 -7.12
C ILE A 62 -11.37 -6.31 -7.68
N ARG A 63 -12.47 -6.48 -6.93
CA ARG A 63 -13.63 -7.25 -7.35
C ARG A 63 -14.24 -6.68 -8.63
N GLN A 64 -14.47 -5.37 -8.67
CA GLN A 64 -15.02 -4.66 -9.84
C GLN A 64 -14.14 -4.82 -11.06
N ARG A 65 -12.81 -4.68 -10.90
CA ARG A 65 -11.84 -4.82 -11.98
C ARG A 65 -11.84 -6.23 -12.57
N ARG A 66 -11.85 -7.26 -11.70
CA ARG A 66 -11.96 -8.66 -12.13
C ARG A 66 -13.29 -8.94 -12.84
N ALA A 67 -14.40 -8.41 -12.32
CA ALA A 67 -15.71 -8.54 -12.95
C ALA A 67 -15.78 -7.87 -14.33
N ALA A 68 -15.04 -6.78 -14.53
CA ALA A 68 -14.88 -6.11 -15.83
C ALA A 68 -13.92 -6.84 -16.80
N GLY A 69 -13.29 -7.93 -16.38
CA GLY A 69 -12.28 -8.66 -17.20
C GLY A 69 -10.95 -7.91 -17.35
N GLU A 70 -10.72 -6.90 -16.52
CA GLU A 70 -9.50 -6.10 -16.57
C GLU A 70 -8.38 -6.74 -15.72
N PRO A 71 -7.12 -6.61 -16.15
CA PRO A 71 -5.99 -7.23 -15.44
C PRO A 71 -5.77 -6.55 -14.08
N TRP A 72 -5.62 -7.37 -13.05
CA TRP A 72 -5.16 -6.96 -11.72
C TRP A 72 -4.12 -7.96 -11.20
N PRO A 73 -2.97 -7.52 -10.63
CA PRO A 73 -2.55 -6.14 -10.33
C PRO A 73 -2.36 -5.23 -11.57
N TYR A 74 -2.37 -3.91 -11.36
CA TYR A 74 -2.22 -2.92 -12.42
C TYR A 74 -0.83 -3.01 -13.09
N PRO A 75 -0.75 -2.89 -14.42
CA PRO A 75 0.52 -2.86 -15.14
C PRO A 75 1.29 -1.59 -14.78
N VAL A 76 2.41 -1.75 -14.10
CA VAL A 76 3.22 -0.62 -13.62
C VAL A 76 3.97 0.05 -14.78
N PRO A 77 3.86 1.38 -14.94
CA PRO A 77 4.61 2.15 -15.92
C PRO A 77 6.13 1.92 -15.81
N ALA A 78 6.82 1.92 -16.95
CA ALA A 78 8.24 1.58 -17.02
C ALA A 78 9.11 2.51 -16.16
N GLU A 79 8.75 3.79 -16.05
CA GLU A 79 9.46 4.78 -15.25
C GLU A 79 9.42 4.47 -13.74
N LEU A 80 8.33 3.84 -13.25
CA LEU A 80 8.22 3.42 -11.85
C LEU A 80 9.00 2.12 -11.58
N ARG A 81 9.20 1.28 -12.60
CA ARG A 81 9.99 0.05 -12.50
C ARG A 81 11.50 0.24 -12.69
N GLN A 82 11.95 1.45 -13.02
CA GLN A 82 13.38 1.70 -13.25
C GLN A 82 14.20 1.35 -12.00
N GLY A 83 15.26 0.57 -12.19
CA GLY A 83 16.13 0.10 -11.10
C GLY A 83 15.59 -1.05 -10.27
N ILE A 84 14.39 -1.58 -10.58
CA ILE A 84 13.80 -2.73 -9.89
C ILE A 84 14.03 -4.03 -10.68
N GLY A 85 14.70 -5.00 -10.07
CA GLY A 85 14.86 -6.33 -10.66
C GLY A 85 13.54 -7.12 -10.73
N ALA A 86 13.28 -7.82 -11.83
CA ALA A 86 11.99 -8.52 -12.06
C ALA A 86 11.64 -9.54 -10.96
N ALA A 87 12.61 -10.34 -10.50
CA ALA A 87 12.38 -11.30 -9.42
C ALA A 87 12.05 -10.59 -8.09
N GLN A 88 12.79 -9.51 -7.77
CA GLN A 88 12.55 -8.71 -6.57
C GLN A 88 11.17 -8.05 -6.62
N TRP A 89 10.78 -7.55 -7.80
CA TRP A 89 9.46 -6.97 -8.04
C TRP A 89 8.35 -7.96 -7.71
N ILE A 90 8.41 -9.17 -8.28
CA ILE A 90 7.40 -10.21 -8.06
C ILE A 90 7.37 -10.61 -6.58
N ALA A 91 8.53 -10.78 -5.94
CA ALA A 91 8.61 -11.10 -4.52
C ALA A 91 7.96 -10.02 -3.64
N ALA A 92 8.30 -8.74 -3.86
CA ALA A 92 7.76 -7.62 -3.09
C ALA A 92 6.25 -7.43 -3.31
N LEU A 93 5.78 -7.56 -4.55
CA LEU A 93 4.36 -7.46 -4.90
C LEU A 93 3.54 -8.58 -4.23
N ASN A 94 4.03 -9.82 -4.27
CA ASN A 94 3.35 -10.93 -3.61
C ASN A 94 3.33 -10.77 -2.08
N ALA A 95 4.45 -10.34 -1.49
CA ALA A 95 4.52 -10.07 -0.05
C ALA A 95 3.55 -8.95 0.37
N LEU A 96 3.42 -7.89 -0.44
CA LEU A 96 2.45 -6.81 -0.18
C LEU A 96 0.99 -7.29 -0.28
N ARG A 97 0.66 -8.11 -1.29
CA ARG A 97 -0.68 -8.67 -1.45
C ARG A 97 -1.08 -9.55 -0.28
N GLN A 98 -0.18 -10.42 0.17
CA GLN A 98 -0.38 -11.27 1.35
C GLN A 98 -0.59 -10.41 2.61
N ARG A 99 0.23 -9.36 2.77
CA ARG A 99 0.13 -8.43 3.88
C ARG A 99 -1.23 -7.71 3.94
N LEU A 100 -1.76 -7.31 2.79
CA LEU A 100 -3.05 -6.63 2.68
C LEU A 100 -4.24 -7.60 2.61
N ASP A 101 -3.99 -8.92 2.69
CA ASP A 101 -5.00 -9.99 2.60
C ASP A 101 -5.88 -9.89 1.34
N LEU A 102 -5.28 -9.47 0.21
CA LEU A 102 -5.99 -9.22 -1.05
C LEU A 102 -6.17 -10.48 -1.91
N ASP A 103 -5.50 -11.56 -1.53
CA ASP A 103 -5.62 -12.85 -2.21
C ASP A 103 -6.78 -13.69 -1.66
N ASN A 104 -7.37 -13.29 -0.53
CA ASN A 104 -8.49 -13.98 0.10
C ASN A 104 -9.78 -13.13 0.07
N PRO A 105 -10.76 -13.44 -0.79
CA PRO A 105 -11.96 -12.63 -0.95
C PRO A 105 -12.94 -12.71 0.24
N GLU A 106 -12.79 -13.67 1.15
CA GLU A 106 -13.78 -13.97 2.20
C GLU A 106 -13.38 -13.52 3.61
N ARG A 107 -12.16 -13.02 3.80
CA ARG A 107 -11.68 -12.64 5.14
C ARG A 107 -11.80 -11.12 5.30
N PRO A 108 -12.56 -10.60 6.29
CA PRO A 108 -12.49 -9.20 6.66
C PRO A 108 -11.06 -8.87 7.13
N VAL A 109 -10.47 -7.76 6.66
CA VAL A 109 -9.21 -7.26 7.24
C VAL A 109 -9.59 -6.78 8.63
N LEU A 110 -9.16 -7.50 9.67
CA LEU A 110 -9.02 -6.89 10.99
C LEU A 110 -7.93 -5.84 10.83
N SER A 111 -8.33 -4.59 10.67
CA SER A 111 -7.36 -3.49 10.65
C SER A 111 -6.79 -3.40 12.05
N ASP A 112 -5.52 -3.76 12.21
CA ASP A 112 -4.74 -3.53 13.45
C ASP A 112 -4.39 -2.04 13.59
N ARG A 113 -5.33 -1.16 13.20
CA ARG A 113 -5.26 0.28 13.40
C ARG A 113 -5.62 0.50 14.86
N ALA A 114 -4.75 1.19 15.60
CA ALA A 114 -5.11 1.64 16.94
C ALA A 114 -6.47 2.37 16.86
N PRO A 115 -7.47 1.99 17.67
CA PRO A 115 -8.83 2.50 17.53
C PRO A 115 -8.81 4.02 17.63
N ASP A 116 -9.54 4.66 16.72
CA ASP A 116 -9.64 6.11 16.72
C ASP A 116 -10.38 6.58 17.99
N ALA A 117 -10.34 7.89 18.26
CA ALA A 117 -10.92 8.45 19.47
C ALA A 117 -12.45 8.25 19.56
N ASP A 118 -13.12 8.00 18.43
CA ASP A 118 -14.57 7.81 18.34
C ASP A 118 -14.93 6.34 18.60
N GLU A 119 -14.17 5.38 18.07
CA GLU A 119 -14.26 3.96 18.39
C GLU A 119 -13.95 3.67 19.87
N ARG A 120 -12.99 4.38 20.46
CA ARG A 120 -12.72 4.29 21.92
C ARG A 120 -13.91 4.78 22.76
N ARG A 121 -14.65 5.79 22.29
CA ARG A 121 -15.87 6.23 22.97
C ARG A 121 -16.96 5.18 22.87
N LEU A 122 -17.16 4.61 21.68
CA LEU A 122 -18.14 3.54 21.46
C LEU A 122 -17.86 2.28 22.31
N LEU A 123 -16.59 1.94 22.53
CA LEU A 123 -16.21 0.82 23.41
C LEU A 123 -16.31 1.15 24.90
N ALA A 124 -16.14 2.43 25.27
CA ALA A 124 -16.29 2.88 26.66
C ALA A 124 -17.76 2.96 27.11
N ASP A 125 -18.70 3.03 26.17
CA ASP A 125 -20.14 3.19 26.43
C ASP A 125 -20.93 1.87 26.46
N VAL A 126 -20.26 0.71 26.54
CA VAL A 126 -20.95 -0.58 26.76
C VAL A 126 -21.40 -0.66 28.22
N PRO A 127 -22.70 -0.63 28.54
CA PRO A 127 -23.18 -0.78 29.90
C PRO A 127 -22.83 -2.19 30.39
N PRO A 128 -22.45 -2.38 31.68
CA PRO A 128 -22.22 -3.71 32.20
C PRO A 128 -23.52 -4.51 32.11
N HIS A 129 -23.51 -5.57 31.30
CA HIS A 129 -24.54 -6.61 31.36
C HIS A 129 -24.45 -7.28 32.74
N HIS A 130 -25.10 -6.70 33.74
CA HIS A 130 -25.44 -7.44 34.95
C HIS A 130 -26.56 -8.40 34.56
N GLY A 131 -26.22 -9.69 34.55
CA GLY A 131 -27.19 -10.76 34.40
C GLY A 131 -28.22 -10.72 35.53
N HIS A 132 -29.46 -11.00 35.17
CA HIS A 132 -30.46 -11.66 35.99
C HIS A 132 -31.45 -12.38 35.08
#